data_AF-A0A933GPB8-F1
#
_entry.id   AF-A0A933GPB8-F1
#
_cell.length_a   1.000
_cell.length_b   1.000
_cell.length_c   1.000
_cell.angle_alpha   90.00
_cell.angle_beta   90.00
_cell.angle_gamma   90.00
#
_symmetry.space_group_name_H-M   'P 1'
#
loop_
_entity.id
_entity.type
_entity.pdbx_description
1 polymer ?
#
loop_
_entity_poly.entity_id
_entity_poly.type
_entity_poly.pdbx_seq_one_letter_code
_entity_poly.pdbx_strand_id
1 'polypeptide(L)' 'MDRDLILAKASSMLRHLKRVREKRATDFQTFIEDLDRQESILFNIQMAVQDCIDIAAHIISEEGFGLPGSTNDMFYM' A
#
# COMPACT_ATOMS: atom_id res chain seq x y z
N MET A 1 -17.11 11.70 -4.70
CA MET A 1 -15.94 10.81 -4.71
C MET A 1 -15.17 10.96 -6.03
N ASP A 2 -13.92 11.43 -6.01
CA ASP A 2 -13.04 11.41 -7.19
C ASP A 2 -12.63 9.96 -7.54
N ARG A 3 -13.36 9.38 -8.49
CA ARG A 3 -13.12 7.99 -8.93
C ARG A 3 -11.79 7.81 -9.65
N ASP A 4 -11.29 8.83 -10.34
CA ASP A 4 -10.07 8.71 -11.13
C ASP A 4 -8.85 8.62 -10.20
N LEU A 5 -8.85 9.40 -9.12
CA LEU A 5 -7.83 9.32 -8.07
C LEU A 5 -7.82 7.94 -7.42
N ILE A 6 -8.98 7.41 -7.03
CA ILE A 6 -9.08 6.09 -6.38
C ILE A 6 -8.60 4.99 -7.33
N LEU A 7 -9.00 5.03 -8.61
CA LEU A 7 -8.56 4.05 -9.61
C LEU A 7 -7.05 4.13 -9.86
N ALA A 8 -6.48 5.34 -9.90
CA ALA A 8 -5.04 5.53 -10.05
C ALA A 8 -4.26 4.93 -8.86
N LYS A 9 -4.71 5.20 -7.63
CA LYS A 9 -4.10 4.64 -6.40
C LYS A 9 -4.26 3.12 -6.32
N ALA A 10 -5.45 2.59 -6.63
CA ALA A 10 -5.66 1.15 -6.68
C ALA A 10 -4.76 0.47 -7.73
N SER A 11 -4.56 1.10 -8.89
CA SER A 11 -3.66 0.61 -9.94
C SER A 11 -2.19 0.59 -9.49
N SER A 12 -1.75 1.62 -8.77
CA SER A 12 -0.42 1.67 -8.16
C SER A 12 -0.23 0.59 -7.10
N MET A 13 -1.21 0.41 -6.21
CA MET A 13 -1.21 -0.63 -5.19
C MET A 13 -1.06 -2.03 -5.83
N LEU A 14 -1.85 -2.31 -6.88
CA LEU A 14 -1.79 -3.58 -7.59
C LEU A 14 -0.42 -3.83 -8.24
N ARG A 15 0.24 -2.78 -8.76
CA ARG A 15 1.62 -2.88 -9.29
C ARG A 15 2.62 -3.21 -8.18
N HIS A 16 2.51 -2.55 -7.02
CA HIS A 16 3.37 -2.84 -5.87
C HIS A 16 3.20 -4.28 -5.38
N LEU A 17 1.94 -4.75 -5.25
CA LEU A 17 1.65 -6.14 -4.89
C LEU A 17 2.18 -7.14 -5.93
N LYS A 18 2.15 -6.80 -7.22
CA LYS A 18 2.76 -7.63 -8.27
C LYS A 18 4.27 -7.78 -8.04
N ARG A 19 4.98 -6.67 -7.76
CA ARG A 19 6.42 -6.68 -7.48
C ARG A 19 6.78 -7.52 -6.26
N VAL A 20 6.00 -7.42 -5.18
CA VAL A 20 6.14 -8.29 -4.00
C VAL A 20 6.02 -9.77 -4.38
N ARG A 21 4.98 -10.12 -5.15
CA ARG A 21 4.74 -11.52 -5.60
C ARG A 21 5.88 -12.08 -6.45
N GLU A 22 6.46 -11.26 -7.33
CA GLU A 22 7.57 -11.68 -8.17
C GLU A 22 8.87 -11.84 -7.38
N LYS A 23 9.18 -10.89 -6.48
CA LYS A 23 10.41 -10.93 -5.69
C LYS A 23 10.41 -12.01 -4.61
N ARG A 24 9.24 -12.32 -4.04
CA ARG A 24 9.10 -13.40 -3.05
C ARG A 24 9.15 -14.80 -3.67
N ALA A 25 9.08 -14.92 -5.00
CA ALA A 25 9.06 -16.21 -5.70
C ALA A 25 10.48 -16.81 -5.75
N THR A 26 10.97 -17.23 -4.59
CA THR A 26 12.27 -17.88 -4.39
C THR A 26 12.22 -18.75 -3.14
N ASP A 27 13.19 -19.64 -2.97
CA ASP A 27 13.35 -20.41 -1.74
C ASP A 27 13.83 -19.53 -0.56
N PHE A 28 13.68 -20.08 0.65
CA PHE A 28 14.01 -19.36 1.88
C PHE A 28 15.49 -18.97 1.99
N GLN A 29 16.42 -19.83 1.53
CA GLN A 29 17.86 -19.57 1.66
C GLN A 29 18.27 -18.40 0.77
N THR A 30 17.82 -18.40 -0.49
CA THR A 30 18.04 -17.28 -1.40
C THR A 30 17.43 -15.98 -0.86
N PHE A 31 16.28 -16.05 -0.17
CA PHE A 31 15.65 -14.86 0.39
C PHE A 31 16.45 -14.25 1.55
N ILE A 32 16.93 -15.04 2.51
CA ILE A 32 17.66 -14.54 3.68
C ILE A 32 19.05 -13.99 3.31
N GLU A 33 19.66 -14.49 2.24
CA GLU A 33 20.98 -14.04 1.76
C GLU A 33 20.94 -12.81 0.85
N ASP A 34 19.77 -12.45 0.31
CA ASP A 34 19.58 -11.36 -0.65
C ASP A 34 18.88 -10.15 0.01
N LEU A 35 19.69 -9.25 0.62
CA LEU A 35 19.19 -8.05 1.30
C LEU A 35 18.44 -7.11 0.35
N ASP A 36 18.94 -6.92 -0.88
CA ASP A 36 18.30 -6.05 -1.88
C ASP A 36 16.88 -6.54 -2.22
N ARG A 37 16.68 -7.86 -2.30
CA ARG A 37 15.35 -8.46 -2.48
C ARG A 37 14.46 -8.22 -1.28
N GLN A 38 14.96 -8.39 -0.06
CA GLN A 38 14.19 -8.14 1.16
C GLN A 38 13.74 -6.67 1.23
N GLU A 39 14.64 -5.74 0.99
CA GLU A 39 14.36 -4.31 0.96
C GLU A 39 13.38 -3.94 -0.16
N SER A 40 13.54 -4.54 -1.35
CA SER A 40 12.60 -4.36 -2.46
C SER A 40 11.19 -4.82 -2.10
N ILE A 41 11.05 -5.96 -1.40
CA ILE A 41 9.76 -6.46 -0.92
C ILE A 41 9.17 -5.52 0.13
N LEU A 42 9.96 -5.14 1.15
CA LEU A 42 9.53 -4.24 2.21
C LEU A 42 9.03 -2.91 1.63
N PHE A 43 9.81 -2.30 0.74
CA PHE A 43 9.44 -1.06 0.07
C PHE A 43 8.10 -1.17 -0.66
N ASN A 44 7.91 -2.22 -1.46
CA ASN A 44 6.65 -2.37 -2.20
C ASN A 44 5.46 -2.66 -1.28
N ILE A 45 5.66 -3.35 -0.15
CA ILE A 45 4.60 -3.51 0.86
C ILE A 45 4.22 -2.16 1.47
N GLN A 46 5.22 -1.36 1.88
CA GLN A 46 5.00 -0.02 2.45
C GLN A 46 4.25 0.90 1.47
N MET A 47 4.65 0.89 0.20
CA MET A 47 3.97 1.69 -0.83
C MET A 47 2.53 1.25 -1.08
N ALA A 48 2.25 -0.06 -1.09
CA ALA A 48 0.88 -0.56 -1.22
C ALA A 48 0.00 -0.14 -0.03
N VAL A 49 0.54 -0.14 1.19
CA VAL A 49 -0.17 0.37 2.38
C VAL A 49 -0.40 1.88 2.27
N GLN A 50 0.58 2.64 1.78
CA GLN A 50 0.43 4.08 1.58
C GLN A 50 -0.67 4.41 0.55
N ASP A 51 -0.75 3.67 -0.56
CA ASP A 51 -1.85 3.85 -1.53
C ASP A 51 -3.23 3.64 -0.89
N CYS A 52 -3.37 2.68 0.02
CA CYS A 52 -4.60 2.47 0.79
C CYS A 52 -4.90 3.63 1.74
N ILE A 53 -3.88 4.15 2.44
CA ILE A 53 -4.01 5.30 3.35
C ILE A 53 -4.45 6.54 2.57
N ASP A 54 -3.87 6.79 1.41
CA ASP A 54 -4.22 7.93 0.57
C ASP A 54 -5.68 7.85 0.09
N ILE A 55 -6.15 6.65 -0.27
CA ILE A 55 -7.56 6.42 -0.61
C ILE A 55 -8.47 6.71 0.59
N ALA A 56 -8.14 6.18 1.78
CA ALA A 56 -8.93 6.40 2.99
C ALA A 56 -8.99 7.88 3.36
N ALA A 57 -7.85 8.58 3.32
CA ALA A 57 -7.77 10.01 3.59
C ALA A 57 -8.60 10.84 2.59
N HIS A 58 -8.57 10.47 1.30
CA HIS A 58 -9.38 11.12 0.27
C HIS A 58 -10.88 10.95 0.56
N ILE A 59 -11.32 9.73 0.89
CA ILE A 59 -12.74 9.44 1.22
C ILE A 59 -13.18 10.22 2.48
N ILE A 60 -12.39 10.17 3.56
CA ILE A 60 -12.69 10.89 4.81
C ILE A 60 -12.82 12.39 4.58
N SER A 61 -11.91 12.98 3.80
CA SER A 61 -11.93 14.40 3.48
C SER A 61 -13.15 14.80 2.65
N GLU A 62 -13.63 13.92 1.78
CA GLU A 62 -14.73 14.22 0.87
C GLU A 62 -16.10 14.00 1.52
N GLU A 63 -16.23 12.96 2.35
CA GLU A 63 -17.48 12.63 3.07
C GLU A 63 -17.62 13.36 4.41
N GLY A 64 -16.55 14.03 4.88
CA GLY A 64 -16.60 14.89 6.06
C GLY A 64 -16.64 14.13 7.39
N PHE A 65 -15.99 12.97 7.49
CA PHE A 65 -15.99 12.13 8.71
C PHE A 65 -15.19 12.72 9.89
N GLY A 66 -14.59 13.90 9.71
CA GLY A 66 -13.80 14.58 10.74
C GLY A 66 -12.33 14.18 10.70
N LEU A 67 -11.63 14.39 11.82
CA LEU A 67 -10.18 14.16 11.91
C LEU A 67 -9.89 12.80 12.56
N PRO A 68 -9.19 11.88 11.87
CA PRO A 68 -8.71 10.64 12.49
C PRO A 68 -7.66 10.93 13.57
N GLY A 69 -7.68 10.16 14.67
CA GLY A 69 -6.67 10.24 15.73
C GLY A 69 -5.34 9.55 15.38
N SER A 70 -5.37 8.64 14.41
CA SER A 70 -4.22 7.94 13.86
C SER A 70 -4.47 7.50 12.42
N THR A 71 -3.42 7.12 11.68
CA THR A 71 -3.58 6.52 10.34
C THR A 71 -4.41 5.24 10.37
N ASN A 72 -4.33 4.45 11.45
CA ASN A 72 -5.12 3.24 11.59
C ASN A 72 -6.61 3.57 11.77
N ASP A 73 -6.93 4.65 12.47
CA ASP A 73 -8.32 5.07 12.72
C ASP A 73 -9.06 5.36 11.42
N MET A 74 -8.36 5.82 10.37
CA MET A 74 -8.93 6.07 9.04
C MET A 74 -9.65 4.85 8.44
N PHE A 75 -9.28 3.63 8.84
CA PHE A 75 -9.90 2.40 8.34
C PHE A 75 -11.14 1.95 9.13
N TYR A 76 -11.51 2.67 10.19
CA TYR A 76 -12.66 2.38 11.06
C TYR A 76 -13.66 3.54 11.18
N MET A 77 -13.41 4.65 10.47
CA MET A 77 -14.28 5.84 10.43
C MET A 77 -15.45 5.68 9.46
#